data_AF-W7Q8J9-F1
#
_entry.id   AF-W7Q8J9-F1
#
_cell.length_a   1.000
_cell.length_b   1.000
_cell.length_c   1.000
_cell.angle_alpha   90.00
_cell.angle_beta   90.00
_cell.angle_gamma   90.00
#
_symmetry.space_group_name_H-M   'P 1'
#
loop_
_entity.id
_entity.type
_entity.pdbx_description
1 polymer ?
#
loop_
_entity_poly.entity_id
_entity_poly.type
_entity_poly.pdbx_seq_one_letter_code
_entity_poly.pdbx_strand_id
1 'polypeptide(L)' 'MGHFALGNTRHGLGDRDGAIEAFRDAVRHDDKLAVAWLNLGLSLQNRGDGDDAHHALSRAAEIPGQWQTTAQEALQAH' A
#
# COMPACT_ATOMS: atom_id res chain seq x y z
N MET A 1 -11.54 -26.85 23.41
CA MET A 1 -12.10 -25.66 24.07
C MET A 1 -10.99 -24.64 24.20
N GLY A 2 -11.12 -23.47 23.54
CA GLY A 2 -10.25 -22.28 23.64
C GLY A 2 -8.84 -22.51 23.09
N HIS A 3 -8.46 -22.00 21.93
CA HIS A 3 -8.13 -20.58 21.75
C HIS A 3 -8.58 -20.06 20.38
N PHE A 4 -9.89 -20.05 20.16
CA PHE A 4 -10.53 -19.48 18.97
C PHE A 4 -10.66 -17.94 19.02
N ALA A 5 -9.95 -17.22 19.93
CA ALA A 5 -10.24 -15.80 20.18
C ALA A 5 -9.06 -14.91 20.64
N LEU A 6 -7.82 -15.16 20.23
CA LEU A 6 -6.69 -14.22 20.49
C LEU A 6 -6.09 -13.58 19.24
N GLY A 7 -6.60 -13.88 18.05
CA GLY A 7 -6.13 -13.28 16.80
C GLY A 7 -6.95 -12.10 16.30
N ASN A 8 -7.89 -11.55 17.08
CA ASN A 8 -8.84 -10.54 16.61
C ASN A 8 -8.48 -9.09 16.99
N THR A 9 -7.22 -8.82 17.34
CA THR A 9 -6.74 -7.50 17.82
C THR A 9 -5.40 -7.09 17.19
N ARG A 10 -5.24 -7.27 15.88
CA ARG A 10 -4.22 -6.56 15.07
C ARG A 10 -4.85 -5.53 14.13
N HIS A 11 -6.00 -4.98 14.52
CA HIS A 11 -6.85 -4.16 13.66
C HIS A 11 -6.81 -2.67 14.06
N GLY A 12 -5.74 -1.93 13.77
CA GLY A 12 -5.93 -0.47 13.80
C GLY A 12 -4.71 0.40 13.58
N LEU A 13 -3.59 0.15 14.26
CA LEU A 13 -2.52 1.16 14.33
C LEU A 13 -1.08 0.62 14.36
N GLY A 14 -0.88 -0.71 14.42
CA GLY A 14 0.43 -1.26 14.79
C GLY A 14 1.25 -1.94 13.69
N ASP A 15 0.65 -2.32 12.56
CA ASP A 15 1.35 -3.11 11.52
C ASP A 15 1.37 -2.40 10.16
N ARG A 16 1.53 -1.07 10.20
CA ARG A 16 1.72 -0.28 8.97
C ARG A 16 3.07 -0.63 8.32
N ASP A 17 4.09 -0.87 9.14
CA ASP A 17 5.40 -1.28 8.65
C ASP A 17 5.36 -2.68 8.00
N GLY A 18 4.69 -3.67 8.61
CA GLY A 18 4.57 -5.00 8.00
C GLY A 18 3.71 -5.00 6.73
N ALA A 19 2.70 -4.11 6.65
CA ALA A 19 1.97 -3.91 5.40
C ALA A 19 2.87 -3.34 4.29
N ILE A 20 3.71 -2.35 4.61
CA ILE A 20 4.67 -1.78 3.67
C ILE A 20 5.65 -2.86 3.18
N GLU A 21 6.18 -3.69 4.07
CA GLU A 21 7.07 -4.80 3.69
C GLU A 21 6.35 -5.80 2.77
N ALA A 22 5.13 -6.22 3.12
CA ALA A 22 4.34 -7.12 2.30
C ALA A 22 4.05 -6.55 0.90
N PHE A 23 3.73 -5.26 0.80
CA PHE A 23 3.52 -4.62 -0.50
C PHE A 23 4.83 -4.44 -1.27
N ARG A 24 5.95 -4.15 -0.61
CA ARG A 24 7.28 -4.11 -1.23
C ARG A 24 7.64 -5.45 -1.83
N ASP A 25 7.41 -6.55 -1.12
CA ASP A 25 7.64 -7.89 -1.67
C ASP A 25 6.70 -8.20 -2.82
N ALA A 26 5.41 -7.83 -2.70
CA ALA A 26 4.44 -8.02 -3.79
C ALA A 26 4.88 -7.32 -5.09
N VAL A 27 5.32 -6.07 -5.02
CA VAL A 27 5.79 -5.32 -6.21
C VAL A 27 7.16 -5.77 -6.71
N ARG A 28 7.96 -6.45 -5.88
CA ARG A 28 9.21 -7.11 -6.32
C ARG A 28 8.93 -8.40 -7.08
N HIS A 29 7.87 -9.11 -6.74
CA HIS A 29 7.43 -10.31 -7.44
C HIS A 29 6.65 -10.00 -8.71
N ASP A 30 5.77 -9.00 -8.66
CA ASP A 30 4.97 -8.52 -9.79
C ASP A 30 5.00 -6.99 -9.85
N ASP A 31 5.87 -6.46 -10.70
CA ASP A 31 6.07 -5.03 -10.89
C ASP A 31 4.89 -4.34 -11.60
N LYS A 32 3.94 -5.10 -12.15
CA LYS A 32 2.72 -4.63 -12.82
C LYS A 32 1.50 -4.70 -11.92
N LEU A 33 1.66 -5.04 -10.64
CA LEU A 33 0.56 -5.11 -9.70
C LEU A 33 0.18 -3.70 -9.20
N ALA A 34 -0.64 -2.99 -9.99
CA ALA A 34 -1.06 -1.60 -9.69
C ALA A 34 -1.67 -1.43 -8.29
N VAL A 35 -2.43 -2.42 -7.82
CA VAL A 35 -3.04 -2.40 -6.48
C VAL A 35 -2.00 -2.46 -5.36
N ALA A 36 -0.90 -3.17 -5.55
CA ALA A 36 0.17 -3.24 -4.56
C ALA A 36 0.95 -1.94 -4.51
N TRP A 37 1.26 -1.35 -5.68
CA TRP A 37 1.86 -0.02 -5.78
C TRP A 37 0.99 1.08 -5.13
N LEU A 38 -0.32 1.04 -5.35
CA LEU A 38 -1.27 1.99 -4.75
C LEU A 38 -1.27 1.87 -3.22
N ASN A 39 -1.44 0.65 -2.69
CA ASN A 39 -1.49 0.43 -1.25
C ASN A 39 -0.14 0.69 -0.57
N LEU A 40 0.97 0.43 -1.26
CA LEU A 40 2.32 0.79 -0.80
C LEU A 40 2.42 2.32 -0.66
N GLY A 41 2.02 3.06 -1.70
CA GLY A 41 2.03 4.52 -1.69
C GLY A 41 1.18 5.12 -0.58
N LEU A 42 -0.07 4.66 -0.42
CA LEU A 42 -0.95 5.13 0.65
C LEU A 42 -0.40 4.78 2.05
N SER A 43 0.22 3.60 2.21
CA SER A 43 0.82 3.20 3.49
C SER A 43 2.04 4.06 3.83
N LEU A 44 2.85 4.40 2.83
CA LEU A 44 4.00 5.30 2.96
C LEU A 44 3.57 6.74 3.26
N GLN A 45 2.50 7.26 2.61
CA GLN A 45 1.92 8.57 2.94
C GLN A 45 1.49 8.63 4.41
N ASN A 46 0.80 7.58 4.88
CA ASN A 46 0.35 7.48 6.27
C ASN A 46 1.51 7.33 7.28
N ARG A 47 2.69 6.92 6.83
CA ARG A 47 3.92 6.83 7.62
C ARG A 47 4.70 8.16 7.65
N GLY A 48 4.41 9.07 6.72
CA GLY A 48 5.11 10.34 6.55
C GLY A 48 6.24 10.28 5.52
N ASP A 49 6.42 9.14 4.84
CA ASP A 49 7.44 8.95 3.80
C ASP A 49 6.91 9.44 2.45
N GLY A 50 6.71 10.76 2.31
CA GLY A 50 6.08 11.38 1.15
C GLY A 50 6.79 11.12 -0.18
N ASP A 51 8.12 11.10 -0.18
CA ASP A 51 8.92 10.85 -1.40
C ASP A 51 8.73 9.42 -1.91
N ASP A 52 8.88 8.43 -1.03
CA ASP A 52 8.67 7.01 -1.36
C ASP A 52 7.21 6.75 -1.76
N ALA A 53 6.27 7.42 -1.09
CA ALA A 53 4.86 7.32 -1.41
C ALA A 53 4.54 7.85 -2.81
N HIS A 54 5.07 9.02 -3.15
CA HIS A 54 4.88 9.63 -4.46
C HIS A 54 5.43 8.72 -5.57
N HIS A 55 6.60 8.11 -5.34
CA HIS A 55 7.17 7.14 -6.28
C HIS A 55 6.26 5.92 -6.46
N ALA A 56 5.78 5.31 -5.37
CA ALA A 56 4.91 4.14 -5.44
C ALA A 56 3.56 4.44 -6.11
N LEU A 57 2.93 5.58 -5.79
CA LEU A 57 1.70 6.01 -6.46
C LEU A 57 1.92 6.34 -7.94
N SER A 58 3.07 6.93 -8.30
CA SER A 58 3.43 7.18 -9.70
C SER A 58 3.52 5.88 -10.50
N ARG A 59 4.14 4.84 -9.94
CA ARG A 59 4.17 3.51 -10.55
C ARG A 59 2.78 2.91 -10.71
N ALA A 60 1.89 3.07 -9.73
CA ALA A 60 0.50 2.64 -9.85
C ALA A 60 -0.26 3.40 -10.95
N ALA A 61 0.00 4.70 -11.13
CA ALA A 61 -0.60 5.54 -12.16
C ALA A 61 -0.08 5.27 -13.58
N GLU A 62 1.11 4.68 -13.71
CA GLU A 62 1.67 4.26 -15.00
C GLU A 62 1.10 2.93 -15.49
N ILE A 63 0.57 2.09 -14.59
CA ILE A 63 0.06 0.76 -14.93
C ILE A 63 -1.41 0.89 -15.38
N PRO A 64 -1.76 0.54 -16.63
CA PRO A 64 -3.12 0.60 -17.11
C PRO A 64 -4.03 -0.37 -16.33
N GLY A 65 -5.14 0.14 -15.80
CA GLY A 65 -6.11 -0.67 -15.07
C GLY A 65 -7.02 0.17 -14.19
N GLN A 66 -7.88 -0.50 -13.41
CA GLN A 66 -8.85 0.17 -12.54
C GLN A 66 -8.21 1.07 -11.47
N TRP A 67 -6.97 0.79 -11.08
CA TRP A 67 -6.25 1.54 -10.03
C TRP A 67 -5.44 2.72 -10.56
N GLN A 68 -5.35 2.88 -11.88
CA GLN A 68 -4.62 3.97 -12.52
C GLN A 68 -5.18 5.32 -12.10
N THR A 69 -6.48 5.52 -12.28
CA THR A 69 -7.16 6.78 -11.95
C THR A 69 -7.08 7.06 -10.45
N THR A 70 -7.30 6.04 -9.61
CA THR A 70 -7.19 6.18 -8.15
C THR A 70 -5.78 6.59 -7.71
N ALA A 71 -4.74 6.04 -8.35
CA ALA A 71 -3.36 6.43 -8.08
C ALA A 71 -3.07 7.88 -8.51
N GLN A 72 -3.60 8.30 -9.66
CA GLN A 72 -3.50 9.69 -10.12
C GLN A 72 -4.20 10.67 -9.18
N GLU A 73 -5.39 10.33 -8.71
CA GLU A 73 -6.12 11.12 -7.72
C GLU A 73 -5.34 11.20 -6.39
N ALA A 74 -4.78 10.07 -5.94
CA ALA A 74 -3.97 10.03 -4.72
C ALA A 74 -2.66 10.83 -4.83
N LEU A 75 -2.10 11.00 -6.03
CA LEU A 75 -0.95 11.88 -6.28
C LEU A 75 -1.32 13.36 -6.25
N GLN A 76 -2.56 13.71 -6.60
CA GLN A 76 -3.03 15.08 -6.64
C GLN A 76 -3.62 15.56 -5.31
N ALA A 77 -3.99 14.63 -4.43
CA ALA A 77 -4.40 14.92 -3.06
C ALA A 77 -3.18 15.30 -2.20
N HIS A 78 -2.85 16.60 -2.20
CA HIS A 78 -1.87 17.22 -1.30
C HIS A 78 -2.54 17.90 -0.12
#